data_AF-A0A0W8FC62-F1
#
_entry.id   AF-A0A0W8FC62-F1
#
_cell.length_a   1.000
_cell.length_b   1.000
_cell.length_c   1.000
_cell.angle_alpha   90.00
_cell.angle_beta   90.00
_cell.angle_gamma   90.00
#
_symmetry.space_group_name_H-M   'P 1'
#
loop_
_entity.id
_entity.type
_entity.pdbx_description
1 polymer ?
#
loop_
_entity_poly.entity_id
_entity_poly.type
_entity_poly.pdbx_seq_one_letter_code
_entity_poly.pdbx_strand_id
1 'polypeptide(L)'
;MARIRDFFETNEGWIFAVSDYNHPHGLRSLLRYIPDPSGERAARGMRYRKMDFDQAFEFLRQNRPDYIQDLHVVPESDVLRLYDPSQGLRAVAEKDPKTEKIALILNQAGVPWEEMGITGSRLIGLQAPASDIDFVVYGPMWWKARNIVDRAKREGVIQDLDEETWKKIYAKRKPEISQEEFMLHEKRKGNRGMIDGTYFDLLFTRDWNQIQPLDEGRPVGQGLVEAQVTDCEFAFDSPAIFRLDHPEVKEILCFTHTYAGQALPGERIEAKGVLEETANGLRLVVGTTREARGEWIRSLSLLEKATQKRL
;
A
#
# COMPACT_ATOMS: atom_id res chain seq x y z
N MET A 1 4.49 18.03 8.00
CA MET A 1 4.97 16.63 7.96
C MET A 1 4.10 15.87 6.98
N ALA A 2 4.68 14.92 6.25
CA ALA A 2 3.96 14.06 5.33
C ALA A 2 4.27 12.59 5.67
N ARG A 3 3.37 11.69 5.26
CA ARG A 3 3.50 10.24 5.45
C ARG A 3 3.02 9.50 4.21
N ILE A 4 3.24 8.18 4.18
CA ILE A 4 2.76 7.33 3.08
C ILE A 4 1.28 7.60 2.79
N ARG A 5 0.92 7.59 1.50
CA ARG A 5 -0.42 7.94 0.96
C ARG A 5 -0.73 9.43 0.91
N ASP A 6 0.10 10.30 1.46
CA ASP A 6 0.03 11.72 1.15
C ASP A 6 0.57 11.97 -0.26
N PHE A 7 0.13 13.08 -0.85
CA PHE A 7 0.68 13.59 -2.09
C PHE A 7 1.22 15.00 -1.85
N PHE A 8 2.11 15.47 -2.72
CA PHE A 8 2.51 16.86 -2.72
C PHE A 8 2.80 17.36 -4.13
N GLU A 9 2.76 18.67 -4.29
CA GLU A 9 3.10 19.34 -5.54
C GLU A 9 4.30 20.26 -5.33
N THR A 10 5.23 20.26 -6.27
CA THR A 10 6.40 21.14 -6.26
C THR A 10 6.08 22.49 -6.91
N ASN A 11 7.02 23.45 -6.80
CA ASN A 11 6.90 24.76 -7.45
C ASN A 11 6.76 24.69 -8.98
N GLU A 12 7.28 23.63 -9.61
CA GLU A 12 7.15 23.33 -11.05
C GLU A 12 5.81 22.67 -11.42
N GLY A 13 4.92 22.43 -10.45
CA GLY A 13 3.64 21.75 -10.64
C GLY A 13 3.76 20.23 -10.76
N TRP A 14 4.90 19.64 -10.41
CA TRP A 14 5.09 18.19 -10.42
C TRP A 14 4.47 17.57 -9.18
N ILE A 15 3.72 16.48 -9.36
CA ILE A 15 2.97 15.85 -8.28
C ILE A 15 3.60 14.52 -7.91
N PHE A 16 3.95 14.38 -6.64
CA PHE A 16 4.61 13.24 -6.06
C PHE A 16 3.69 12.52 -5.06
N ALA A 17 3.84 11.20 -4.98
CA ALA A 17 3.26 10.36 -3.93
C ALA A 17 4.31 10.07 -2.86
N VAL A 18 4.02 10.40 -1.60
CA VAL A 18 4.91 10.09 -0.48
C VAL A 18 4.94 8.57 -0.27
N SER A 19 6.15 8.03 -0.18
CA SER A 19 6.38 6.57 -0.22
C SER A 19 7.17 6.05 0.99
N ASP A 20 7.48 6.92 1.96
CA ASP A 20 8.17 6.59 3.20
C ASP A 20 7.57 7.38 4.37
N TYR A 21 7.90 6.98 5.60
CA TYR A 21 7.59 7.74 6.82
C TYR A 21 8.79 8.54 7.34
N ASN A 22 10.02 8.17 6.97
CA ASN A 22 11.24 8.83 7.43
C ASN A 22 11.77 9.80 6.36
N HIS A 23 12.03 11.06 6.72
CA HIS A 23 12.35 12.12 5.75
C HIS A 23 13.55 13.00 6.20
N PRO A 24 14.72 12.44 6.54
CA PRO A 24 15.81 13.21 7.16
C PRO A 24 16.42 14.28 6.22
N HIS A 25 16.29 14.11 4.91
CA HIS A 25 16.90 14.97 3.89
C HIS A 25 15.89 15.49 2.85
N GLY A 26 14.60 15.41 3.16
CA GLY A 26 13.51 15.74 2.24
C GLY A 26 12.49 14.61 2.11
N LEU A 27 11.39 14.91 1.42
CA LEU A 27 10.27 13.99 1.23
C LEU A 27 10.65 12.86 0.28
N ARG A 28 10.76 11.65 0.85
CA ARG A 28 10.97 10.41 0.11
C ARG A 28 9.67 10.01 -0.60
N SER A 29 9.70 10.01 -1.92
CA SER A 29 8.50 9.97 -2.75
C SER A 29 8.74 9.42 -4.16
N LEU A 30 7.66 9.24 -4.92
CA LEU A 30 7.70 8.89 -6.34
C LEU A 30 6.95 9.94 -7.15
N LEU A 31 7.55 10.40 -8.25
CA LEU A 31 6.91 11.34 -9.18
C LEU A 31 5.79 10.59 -9.91
N ARG A 32 4.58 11.14 -9.91
CA ARG A 32 3.38 10.49 -10.46
C ARG A 32 2.76 11.25 -11.61
N TYR A 33 2.84 12.58 -11.59
CA TYR A 33 2.25 13.42 -12.63
C TYR A 33 3.12 14.64 -12.89
N ILE A 34 3.22 15.01 -14.16
CA ILE A 34 3.83 16.28 -14.57
C ILE A 34 2.83 17.08 -15.41
N PRO A 35 2.87 18.42 -15.39
CA PRO A 35 2.10 19.24 -16.30
C PRO A 35 2.48 18.93 -17.75
N ASP A 36 1.47 18.68 -18.58
CA ASP A 36 1.63 18.34 -19.99
C ASP A 36 0.36 18.74 -20.75
N PRO A 37 0.40 19.73 -21.67
CA PRO A 37 -0.76 20.13 -22.47
C PRO A 37 -1.36 18.98 -23.28
N SER A 38 -0.59 17.94 -23.59
CA SER A 38 -1.06 16.73 -24.28
C SER A 38 -1.54 15.63 -23.32
N GLY A 39 -1.29 15.79 -22.01
CA GLY A 39 -1.50 14.78 -20.97
C GLY A 39 -2.94 14.33 -20.77
N GLU A 40 -3.14 13.05 -20.48
CA GLU A 40 -4.43 12.37 -20.42
C GLU A 40 -5.26 12.67 -19.15
N ARG A 41 -4.68 13.32 -18.15
CA ARG A 41 -5.36 13.72 -16.90
C ARG A 41 -5.60 15.23 -16.89
N ALA A 42 -6.64 15.68 -16.21
CA ALA A 42 -6.93 17.10 -16.10
C ALA A 42 -7.43 17.46 -14.69
N ALA A 43 -6.90 18.55 -14.14
CA ALA A 43 -7.37 19.14 -12.89
C ALA A 43 -7.12 20.66 -12.93
N ARG A 44 -8.05 21.44 -12.38
CA ARG A 44 -7.90 22.90 -12.19
C ARG A 44 -7.51 23.65 -13.48
N GLY A 45 -8.04 23.22 -14.62
CA GLY A 45 -7.74 23.83 -15.93
C GLY A 45 -6.38 23.47 -16.53
N MET A 46 -5.59 22.62 -15.86
CA MET A 46 -4.30 22.11 -16.36
C MET A 46 -4.41 20.64 -16.75
N ARG A 47 -3.62 20.23 -17.74
CA ARG A 47 -3.48 18.83 -18.16
C ARG A 47 -2.17 18.25 -17.63
N TYR A 48 -2.20 16.96 -17.33
CA TYR A 48 -1.11 16.23 -16.71
C TYR A 48 -0.90 14.89 -17.40
N ARG A 49 0.37 14.51 -17.55
CA ARG A 49 0.79 13.18 -17.98
C ARG A 49 1.10 12.33 -16.75
N LYS A 50 0.51 11.14 -16.67
CA LYS A 50 0.85 10.16 -15.62
C LYS A 50 2.19 9.51 -15.94
N MET A 51 3.05 9.43 -14.92
CA MET A 51 4.36 8.80 -15.00
C MET A 51 4.31 7.43 -14.34
N ASP A 52 4.79 6.39 -15.03
CA ASP A 52 5.17 5.14 -14.38
C ASP A 52 6.55 5.27 -13.70
N PHE A 53 6.99 4.21 -13.02
CA PHE A 53 8.24 4.22 -12.25
C PHE A 53 9.46 4.54 -13.12
N ASP A 54 9.62 3.87 -14.28
CA ASP A 54 10.81 4.02 -15.10
C ASP A 54 10.83 5.38 -15.81
N GLN A 55 9.67 5.83 -16.29
CA GLN A 55 9.47 7.16 -16.86
C GLN A 55 9.78 8.27 -15.84
N ALA A 56 9.37 8.10 -14.59
CA ALA A 56 9.57 9.08 -13.54
C ALA A 56 11.05 9.27 -13.20
N PHE A 57 11.80 8.17 -13.03
CA PHE A 57 13.25 8.22 -12.82
C PHE A 57 13.96 8.86 -14.02
N GLU A 58 13.61 8.46 -15.25
CA GLU A 58 14.26 9.00 -16.44
C GLU A 58 14.02 10.51 -16.59
N PHE A 59 12.79 10.96 -16.34
CA PHE A 59 12.46 12.38 -16.35
C PHE A 59 13.27 13.17 -15.32
N LEU A 60 13.37 12.67 -14.07
CA LEU A 60 14.09 13.39 -13.02
C LEU A 60 15.60 13.39 -13.23
N ARG A 61 16.20 12.32 -13.76
CA ARG A 61 17.63 12.33 -14.16
C ARG A 61 17.97 13.48 -15.11
N GLN A 62 17.04 13.86 -15.97
CA GLN A 62 17.24 14.92 -16.96
C GLN A 62 16.93 16.31 -16.40
N ASN A 63 15.95 16.44 -15.50
CA ASN A 63 15.41 17.76 -15.10
C ASN A 63 15.77 18.18 -13.67
N ARG A 64 15.89 17.23 -12.72
CA ARG A 64 16.28 17.44 -11.32
C ARG A 64 17.09 16.23 -10.82
N PRO A 65 18.31 16.02 -11.34
CA PRO A 65 19.15 14.88 -10.95
C PRO A 65 19.48 14.88 -9.45
N ASP A 66 19.44 16.04 -8.80
CA ASP A 66 19.57 16.22 -7.35
C ASP A 66 18.49 15.49 -6.54
N TYR A 67 17.33 15.19 -7.13
CA TYR A 67 16.27 14.43 -6.47
C TYR A 67 16.50 12.91 -6.49
N ILE A 68 17.40 12.40 -7.33
CA ILE A 68 17.57 10.96 -7.50
C ILE A 68 18.51 10.39 -6.43
N GLN A 69 17.97 9.51 -5.59
CA GLN A 69 18.72 8.62 -4.70
C GLN A 69 18.26 7.17 -4.94
N ASP A 70 18.09 6.37 -3.88
CA ASP A 70 17.41 5.07 -3.94
C ASP A 70 15.92 5.21 -4.28
N LEU A 71 15.32 6.35 -3.90
CA LEU A 71 14.01 6.84 -4.31
C LEU A 71 14.13 8.30 -4.80
N HIS A 72 13.03 9.01 -5.03
CA HIS A 72 13.08 10.46 -5.19
C HIS A 72 13.05 11.13 -3.82
N VAL A 73 13.97 12.06 -3.58
CA VAL A 73 14.05 12.85 -2.35
C VAL A 73 13.88 14.31 -2.72
N VAL A 74 12.72 14.87 -2.39
CA VAL A 74 12.39 16.27 -2.71
C VAL A 74 12.60 17.15 -1.47
N PRO A 75 13.46 18.18 -1.52
CA PRO A 75 13.63 19.13 -0.42
C PRO A 75 12.32 19.82 -0.07
N GLU A 76 12.09 20.09 1.23
CA GLU A 76 10.87 20.78 1.67
C GLU A 76 10.72 22.18 1.07
N SER A 77 11.85 22.85 0.75
CA SER A 77 11.86 24.17 0.10
C SER A 77 11.18 24.18 -1.28
N ASP A 78 11.11 23.02 -1.92
CA ASP A 78 10.61 22.89 -3.29
C ASP A 78 9.14 22.45 -3.31
N VAL A 79 8.58 22.13 -2.13
CA VAL A 79 7.19 21.75 -1.95
C VAL A 79 6.31 23.00 -1.92
N LEU A 80 5.45 23.12 -2.93
CA LEU A 80 4.45 24.19 -3.02
C LEU A 80 3.24 23.91 -2.13
N ARG A 81 2.77 22.65 -2.09
CA ARG A 81 1.64 22.24 -1.22
C ARG A 81 1.62 20.74 -0.95
N LEU A 82 1.05 20.38 0.19
CA LEU A 82 0.69 19.01 0.55
C LEU A 82 -0.79 18.73 0.26
N TYR A 83 -1.08 17.49 -0.07
CA TYR A 83 -2.44 16.95 -0.19
C TYR A 83 -2.64 15.93 0.92
N ASP A 84 -3.47 16.29 1.89
CA ASP A 84 -3.82 15.45 3.04
C ASP A 84 -5.01 14.53 2.69
N PRO A 85 -4.88 13.20 2.84
CA PRO A 85 -5.94 12.26 2.49
C PRO A 85 -7.25 12.46 3.29
N SER A 86 -7.18 12.84 4.56
CA SER A 86 -8.38 13.04 5.40
C SER A 86 -9.18 14.27 4.98
N GLN A 87 -8.52 15.39 4.73
CA GLN A 87 -9.14 16.58 4.15
C GLN A 87 -9.65 16.31 2.74
N GLY A 88 -8.87 15.57 1.94
CA GLY A 88 -9.25 15.13 0.61
C GLY A 88 -10.52 14.30 0.60
N LEU A 89 -10.69 13.38 1.56
CA LEU A 89 -11.88 12.54 1.65
C LEU A 89 -13.14 13.38 1.86
N ARG A 90 -13.10 14.37 2.75
CA ARG A 90 -14.25 15.26 3.00
C ARG A 90 -14.65 16.00 1.71
N ALA A 91 -13.69 16.57 1.01
CA ALA A 91 -13.93 17.30 -0.23
C ALA A 91 -14.41 16.40 -1.39
N VAL A 92 -13.93 15.16 -1.45
CA VAL A 92 -14.32 14.18 -2.48
C VAL A 92 -15.70 13.59 -2.18
N ALA A 93 -15.99 13.26 -0.93
CA ALA A 93 -17.28 12.67 -0.53
C ALA A 93 -18.47 13.57 -0.88
N GLU A 94 -18.33 14.89 -0.78
CA GLU A 94 -19.38 15.85 -1.19
C GLU A 94 -19.78 15.75 -2.68
N LYS A 95 -18.91 15.16 -3.53
CA LYS A 95 -19.05 15.19 -5.00
C LYS A 95 -19.01 13.81 -5.65
N ASP A 96 -18.53 12.79 -4.96
CA ASP A 96 -18.42 11.41 -5.43
C ASP A 96 -19.24 10.49 -4.50
N PRO A 97 -20.52 10.23 -4.82
CA PRO A 97 -21.41 9.42 -3.99
C PRO A 97 -20.87 8.02 -3.67
N LYS A 98 -20.02 7.46 -4.54
CA LYS A 98 -19.43 6.14 -4.34
C LYS A 98 -18.37 6.16 -3.24
N THR A 99 -17.55 7.20 -3.23
CA THR A 99 -16.55 7.44 -2.17
C THR A 99 -17.25 7.79 -0.86
N GLU A 100 -18.28 8.64 -0.89
CA GLU A 100 -19.11 8.96 0.27
C GLU A 100 -19.74 7.71 0.88
N LYS A 101 -20.30 6.82 0.06
CA LYS A 101 -20.93 5.58 0.51
C LYS A 101 -19.97 4.68 1.29
N ILE A 102 -18.71 4.54 0.84
CA ILE A 102 -17.70 3.80 1.61
C ILE A 102 -17.45 4.48 2.96
N ALA A 103 -17.25 5.81 2.97
CA ALA A 103 -17.01 6.55 4.19
C ALA A 103 -18.17 6.44 5.19
N LEU A 104 -19.42 6.51 4.72
CA LEU A 104 -20.61 6.35 5.55
C LEU A 104 -20.75 4.94 6.12
N ILE A 105 -20.48 3.89 5.33
CA ILE A 105 -20.49 2.49 5.81
C ILE A 105 -19.51 2.33 6.99
N LEU A 106 -18.29 2.86 6.83
CA LEU A 106 -17.28 2.81 7.89
C LEU A 106 -17.66 3.68 9.08
N ASN A 107 -18.14 4.89 8.85
CA ASN A 107 -18.48 5.85 9.90
C ASN A 107 -19.64 5.40 10.78
N GLN A 108 -20.73 4.94 10.17
CA GLN A 108 -21.91 4.45 10.89
C GLN A 108 -21.59 3.20 11.73
N ALA A 109 -20.59 2.41 11.33
CA ALA A 109 -20.09 1.29 12.10
C ALA A 109 -18.97 1.67 13.11
N GLY A 110 -18.70 2.97 13.26
CA GLY A 110 -17.85 3.56 14.29
C GLY A 110 -16.39 3.70 13.91
N VAL A 111 -16.08 3.99 12.64
CA VAL A 111 -14.77 4.53 12.22
C VAL A 111 -14.87 6.07 12.14
N PRO A 112 -14.12 6.84 12.93
CA PRO A 112 -14.19 8.30 12.90
C PRO A 112 -13.70 8.87 11.57
N TRP A 113 -14.21 10.04 11.15
CA TRP A 113 -13.85 10.67 9.88
C TRP A 113 -12.38 11.09 9.82
N GLU A 114 -11.80 11.43 10.95
CA GLU A 114 -10.39 11.75 11.15
C GLU A 114 -9.47 10.54 10.98
N GLU A 115 -10.01 9.32 11.10
CA GLU A 115 -9.28 8.05 10.93
C GLU A 115 -9.42 7.48 9.51
N MET A 116 -9.95 8.28 8.58
CA MET A 116 -10.19 7.91 7.19
C MET A 116 -9.62 8.95 6.23
N GLY A 117 -9.32 8.51 5.01
CA GLY A 117 -8.85 9.38 3.94
C GLY A 117 -9.09 8.80 2.56
N ILE A 118 -8.74 9.58 1.54
CA ILE A 118 -8.67 9.13 0.14
C ILE A 118 -7.30 9.52 -0.42
N THR A 119 -6.68 8.64 -1.18
CA THR A 119 -5.38 8.92 -1.81
C THR A 119 -5.45 8.77 -3.33
N GLY A 120 -4.29 8.82 -3.98
CA GLY A 120 -4.16 8.59 -5.42
C GLY A 120 -4.83 9.67 -6.25
N SER A 121 -5.38 9.25 -7.40
CA SER A 121 -5.90 10.20 -8.38
C SER A 121 -7.08 11.03 -7.89
N ARG A 122 -7.91 10.48 -6.98
CA ARG A 122 -9.07 11.18 -6.42
C ARG A 122 -8.68 12.31 -5.47
N LEU A 123 -7.66 12.09 -4.64
CA LEU A 123 -7.13 13.10 -3.70
C LEU A 123 -6.69 14.38 -4.41
N ILE A 124 -5.99 14.23 -5.53
CA ILE A 124 -5.43 15.34 -6.30
C ILE A 124 -6.35 15.84 -7.43
N GLY A 125 -7.53 15.22 -7.60
CA GLY A 125 -8.51 15.60 -8.62
C GLY A 125 -8.15 15.18 -10.05
N LEU A 126 -7.25 14.20 -10.23
CA LEU A 126 -6.80 13.66 -11.52
C LEU A 126 -7.42 12.28 -11.85
N GLN A 127 -8.53 11.92 -11.20
CA GLN A 127 -9.26 10.70 -11.51
C GLN A 127 -9.82 10.70 -12.93
N ALA A 128 -9.85 9.53 -13.56
CA ALA A 128 -10.51 9.28 -14.84
C ALA A 128 -11.73 8.39 -14.59
N PRO A 129 -12.63 8.19 -15.58
CA PRO A 129 -13.81 7.33 -15.39
C PRO A 129 -13.48 5.91 -14.92
N ALA A 130 -12.34 5.35 -15.34
CA ALA A 130 -11.86 4.03 -14.94
C ALA A 130 -10.98 4.04 -13.67
N SER A 131 -10.83 5.17 -12.97
CA SER A 131 -10.04 5.24 -11.74
C SER A 131 -10.73 4.48 -10.61
N ASP A 132 -9.92 3.75 -9.85
CA ASP A 132 -10.22 3.07 -8.62
C ASP A 132 -10.27 4.02 -7.40
N ILE A 133 -10.96 3.58 -6.35
CA ILE A 133 -11.02 4.31 -5.09
C ILE A 133 -9.93 3.76 -4.17
N ASP A 134 -8.88 4.54 -3.95
CA ASP A 134 -7.82 4.24 -2.99
C ASP A 134 -8.20 4.81 -1.61
N PHE A 135 -8.97 4.05 -0.83
CA PHE A 135 -9.52 4.49 0.47
C PHE A 135 -8.53 4.22 1.60
N VAL A 136 -8.16 5.24 2.36
CA VAL A 136 -7.18 5.15 3.46
C VAL A 136 -7.90 4.99 4.78
N VAL A 137 -7.36 4.14 5.66
CA VAL A 137 -7.74 4.06 7.07
C VAL A 137 -6.48 4.08 7.92
N TYR A 138 -6.51 4.91 8.95
CA TYR A 138 -5.37 5.16 9.81
C TYR A 138 -5.33 4.23 11.03
N GLY A 139 -4.11 3.84 11.39
CA GLY A 139 -3.76 3.20 12.64
C GLY A 139 -4.65 2.02 13.08
N PRO A 140 -4.92 1.88 14.38
CA PRO A 140 -5.68 0.73 14.91
C PRO A 140 -7.07 0.54 14.29
N MET A 141 -7.67 1.61 13.75
CA MET A 141 -8.99 1.56 13.12
C MET A 141 -9.04 0.71 11.84
N TRP A 142 -7.88 0.46 11.23
CA TRP A 142 -7.71 -0.47 10.11
C TRP A 142 -8.40 -1.81 10.30
N TRP A 143 -8.17 -2.46 11.44
CA TRP A 143 -8.69 -3.79 11.74
C TRP A 143 -10.21 -3.80 11.81
N LYS A 144 -10.78 -2.74 12.42
CA LYS A 144 -12.22 -2.54 12.48
C LYS A 144 -12.80 -2.27 11.10
N ALA A 145 -12.17 -1.41 10.30
CA ALA A 145 -12.62 -1.09 8.94
C ALA A 145 -12.67 -2.33 8.04
N ARG A 146 -11.66 -3.21 8.09
CA ARG A 146 -11.68 -4.49 7.38
C ARG A 146 -12.86 -5.37 7.77
N ASN A 147 -13.14 -5.50 9.07
CA ASN A 147 -14.28 -6.27 9.55
C ASN A 147 -15.62 -5.68 9.09
N ILE A 148 -15.72 -4.35 9.02
CA ILE A 148 -16.90 -3.66 8.51
C ILE A 148 -17.09 -3.94 7.02
N VAL A 149 -16.01 -3.87 6.22
CA VAL A 149 -16.06 -4.20 4.78
C VAL A 149 -16.47 -5.65 4.56
N ASP A 150 -15.91 -6.60 5.33
CA ASP A 150 -16.31 -8.02 5.27
C ASP A 150 -17.80 -8.22 5.59
N ARG A 151 -18.31 -7.55 6.62
CA ARG A 151 -19.75 -7.59 6.94
C ARG A 151 -20.59 -6.99 5.82
N ALA A 152 -20.21 -5.82 5.29
CA ALA A 152 -20.91 -5.16 4.20
C ALA A 152 -20.93 -6.00 2.92
N LYS A 153 -19.92 -6.85 2.70
CA LYS A 153 -19.92 -7.86 1.63
C LYS A 153 -20.96 -8.95 1.85
N ARG A 154 -21.02 -9.51 3.05
CA ARG A 154 -22.03 -10.52 3.42
C ARG A 154 -23.46 -9.99 3.33
N GLU A 155 -23.65 -8.69 3.57
CA GLU A 155 -24.93 -7.99 3.44
C GLU A 155 -25.24 -7.55 1.99
N GLY A 156 -24.32 -7.74 1.05
CA GLY A 156 -24.49 -7.39 -0.36
C GLY A 156 -24.38 -5.89 -0.69
N VAL A 157 -24.01 -5.07 0.29
CA VAL A 157 -23.80 -3.62 0.10
C VAL A 157 -22.49 -3.35 -0.66
N ILE A 158 -21.45 -4.13 -0.36
CA ILE A 158 -20.19 -4.17 -1.09
C ILE A 158 -20.14 -5.49 -1.86
N GLN A 159 -19.70 -5.46 -3.10
CA GLN A 159 -19.56 -6.68 -3.89
C GLN A 159 -18.13 -7.21 -3.82
N ASP A 160 -17.99 -8.53 -3.89
CA ASP A 160 -16.70 -9.17 -4.12
C ASP A 160 -16.21 -8.93 -5.55
N LEU A 161 -14.90 -9.09 -5.73
CA LEU A 161 -14.28 -9.01 -7.05
C LEU A 161 -14.56 -10.30 -7.82
N ASP A 162 -14.87 -10.16 -9.10
CA ASP A 162 -14.99 -11.29 -10.01
C ASP A 162 -13.63 -11.95 -10.31
N GLU A 163 -13.68 -13.16 -10.89
CA GLU A 163 -12.49 -13.95 -11.20
C GLU A 163 -11.59 -13.26 -12.25
N GLU A 164 -12.16 -12.53 -13.20
CA GLU A 164 -11.41 -11.81 -14.22
C GLU A 164 -10.56 -10.69 -13.60
N THR A 165 -11.12 -9.96 -12.64
CA THR A 165 -10.42 -8.93 -11.87
C THR A 165 -9.29 -9.55 -11.06
N TRP A 166 -9.52 -10.70 -10.41
CA TRP A 166 -8.45 -11.43 -9.72
C TRP A 166 -7.32 -11.87 -10.65
N LYS A 167 -7.63 -12.38 -11.84
CA LYS A 167 -6.64 -12.75 -12.87
C LYS A 167 -5.83 -11.55 -13.33
N LYS A 168 -6.46 -10.39 -13.54
CA LYS A 168 -5.78 -9.14 -13.88
C LYS A 168 -4.84 -8.68 -12.77
N ILE A 169 -5.26 -8.77 -11.50
CA ILE A 169 -4.41 -8.44 -10.35
C ILE A 169 -3.20 -9.40 -10.31
N TYR A 170 -3.42 -10.72 -10.43
CA TYR A 170 -2.34 -11.70 -10.45
C TYR A 170 -1.31 -11.42 -11.55
N ALA A 171 -1.77 -11.21 -12.79
CA ALA A 171 -0.90 -10.92 -13.93
C ALA A 171 -0.09 -9.62 -13.76
N LYS A 172 -0.66 -8.62 -13.09
CA LYS A 172 0.03 -7.37 -12.75
C LYS A 172 1.08 -7.55 -11.66
N ARG A 173 0.83 -8.42 -10.67
CA ARG A 173 1.72 -8.66 -9.53
C ARG A 173 2.88 -9.60 -9.84
N LYS A 174 2.70 -10.54 -10.78
CA LYS A 174 3.68 -11.58 -11.18
C LYS A 174 4.36 -12.25 -9.97
N PRO A 175 3.59 -12.77 -9.00
CA PRO A 175 4.17 -13.35 -7.79
C PRO A 175 4.87 -14.69 -8.07
N GLU A 176 5.74 -15.11 -7.15
CA GLU A 176 6.40 -16.44 -7.17
C GLU A 176 5.48 -17.59 -6.70
N ILE A 177 4.26 -17.27 -6.26
CA ILE A 177 3.25 -18.24 -5.81
C ILE A 177 2.21 -18.50 -6.91
N SER A 178 1.57 -19.67 -6.88
CA SER A 178 0.56 -20.03 -7.88
C SER A 178 -0.65 -19.08 -7.84
N GLN A 179 -1.40 -19.00 -8.95
CA GLN A 179 -2.63 -18.17 -9.01
C GLN A 179 -3.65 -18.59 -7.94
N GLU A 180 -3.81 -19.89 -7.72
CA GLU A 180 -4.71 -20.43 -6.71
C GLU A 180 -4.33 -19.98 -5.30
N GLU A 181 -3.05 -20.11 -4.96
CA GLU A 181 -2.51 -19.67 -3.69
C GLU A 181 -2.63 -18.15 -3.52
N PHE A 182 -2.28 -17.40 -4.56
CA PHE A 182 -2.42 -15.95 -4.58
C PHE A 182 -3.85 -15.51 -4.29
N MET A 183 -4.83 -16.12 -4.97
CA MET A 183 -6.25 -15.81 -4.76
C MET A 183 -6.72 -16.20 -3.36
N LEU A 184 -6.24 -17.32 -2.80
CA LEU A 184 -6.55 -17.73 -1.43
C LEU A 184 -6.09 -16.66 -0.43
N HIS A 185 -4.86 -16.17 -0.57
CA HIS A 185 -4.32 -15.11 0.28
C HIS A 185 -5.05 -13.77 0.07
N GLU A 186 -5.17 -13.30 -1.17
CA GLU A 186 -5.80 -12.00 -1.46
C GLU A 186 -7.26 -11.93 -1.00
N LYS A 187 -8.05 -13.01 -1.17
CA LYS A 187 -9.44 -13.02 -0.69
C LYS A 187 -9.51 -12.87 0.84
N ARG A 188 -8.60 -13.51 1.57
CA ARG A 188 -8.52 -13.42 3.05
C ARG A 188 -8.09 -12.03 3.52
N LYS A 189 -7.33 -11.26 2.72
CA LYS A 189 -6.90 -9.90 3.08
C LYS A 189 -8.07 -8.94 3.28
N GLY A 190 -9.23 -9.18 2.65
CA GLY A 190 -10.46 -8.43 2.97
C GLY A 190 -10.33 -6.91 2.83
N ASN A 191 -9.41 -6.44 2.00
CA ASN A 191 -9.08 -5.04 1.81
C ASN A 191 -9.36 -4.56 0.38
N ARG A 192 -10.16 -5.31 -0.38
CA ARG A 192 -10.60 -4.95 -1.73
C ARG A 192 -12.10 -5.21 -1.87
N GLY A 193 -12.78 -4.40 -2.66
CA GLY A 193 -14.20 -4.60 -2.97
C GLY A 193 -14.65 -3.81 -4.18
N MET A 194 -15.93 -3.97 -4.51
CA MET A 194 -16.62 -3.21 -5.54
C MET A 194 -17.78 -2.44 -4.89
N ILE A 195 -17.85 -1.13 -5.09
CA ILE A 195 -18.98 -0.29 -4.67
C ILE A 195 -19.60 0.36 -5.91
N ASP A 196 -20.88 0.11 -6.16
CA ASP A 196 -21.64 0.68 -7.29
C ASP A 196 -20.86 0.59 -8.63
N GLY A 197 -20.35 -0.61 -8.92
CA GLY A 197 -19.56 -0.92 -10.12
C GLY A 197 -18.14 -0.35 -10.14
N THR A 198 -17.64 0.19 -9.03
CA THR A 198 -16.31 0.80 -8.92
C THR A 198 -15.42 0.02 -7.96
N TYR A 199 -14.26 -0.38 -8.46
CA TYR A 199 -13.24 -1.07 -7.70
C TYR A 199 -12.62 -0.14 -6.65
N PHE A 200 -12.43 -0.65 -5.43
CA PHE A 200 -11.73 0.07 -4.37
C PHE A 200 -10.75 -0.84 -3.62
N ASP A 201 -9.65 -0.23 -3.21
CA ASP A 201 -8.69 -0.75 -2.24
C ASP A 201 -8.89 -0.03 -0.91
N LEU A 202 -8.92 -0.79 0.19
CA LEU A 202 -8.72 -0.28 1.54
C LEU A 202 -7.21 -0.33 1.81
N LEU A 203 -6.64 0.80 2.21
CA LEU A 203 -5.20 1.01 2.38
C LEU A 203 -4.90 1.41 3.82
N PHE A 204 -3.98 0.68 4.45
CA PHE A 204 -3.51 1.01 5.78
C PHE A 204 -2.49 2.14 5.74
N THR A 205 -2.48 2.99 6.75
CA THR A 205 -1.42 3.97 7.01
C THR A 205 -1.26 4.17 8.52
N ARG A 206 -0.03 4.24 9.02
CA ARG A 206 0.23 4.44 10.45
C ARG A 206 -0.29 5.78 10.94
N ASP A 207 -0.75 5.81 12.19
CA ASP A 207 -0.93 7.06 12.93
C ASP A 207 0.41 7.74 13.22
N TRP A 208 0.37 9.06 13.44
CA TRP A 208 1.59 9.83 13.72
C TRP A 208 2.38 9.30 14.92
N ASN A 209 1.71 8.76 15.94
CA ASN A 209 2.36 8.16 17.12
C ASN A 209 2.91 6.74 16.86
N GLN A 210 2.51 6.07 15.77
CA GLN A 210 3.01 4.76 15.36
C GLN A 210 4.20 4.86 14.39
N ILE A 211 4.50 6.07 13.90
CA ILE A 211 5.62 6.32 13.00
C ILE A 211 6.92 6.35 13.82
N GLN A 212 7.77 5.37 13.54
CA GLN A 212 9.12 5.28 14.08
C GLN A 212 10.07 4.94 12.93
N PRO A 213 11.29 5.52 12.90
CA PRO A 213 12.32 5.09 11.96
C PRO A 213 12.60 3.60 12.09
N LEU A 214 12.80 2.93 10.97
CA LEU A 214 13.29 1.56 10.95
C LEU A 214 14.80 1.57 11.11
N ASP A 215 15.34 0.61 11.86
CA ASP A 215 16.78 0.42 11.95
C ASP A 215 17.36 0.12 10.56
N GLU A 216 18.53 0.68 10.28
CA GLU A 216 19.30 0.32 9.10
C GLU A 216 19.75 -1.15 9.20
N GLY A 217 19.62 -1.87 8.09
CA GLY A 217 20.02 -3.27 7.97
C GLY A 217 21.09 -3.44 6.92
N ARG A 218 22.11 -4.25 7.21
CA ARG A 218 23.15 -4.61 6.23
C ARG A 218 22.80 -5.94 5.59
N PRO A 219 22.63 -6.02 4.26
CA PRO A 219 22.39 -7.30 3.58
C PRO A 219 23.53 -8.30 3.82
N VAL A 220 23.19 -9.53 4.21
CA VAL A 220 24.16 -10.61 4.49
C VAL A 220 23.97 -11.86 3.63
N GLY A 221 22.91 -11.92 2.82
CA GLY A 221 22.67 -13.02 1.87
C GLY A 221 21.19 -13.32 1.67
N GLN A 222 20.87 -14.38 0.93
CA GLN A 222 19.49 -14.87 0.83
C GLN A 222 19.16 -15.77 2.04
N GLY A 223 17.91 -15.74 2.46
CA GLY A 223 17.40 -16.60 3.54
C GLY A 223 16.05 -17.21 3.20
N LEU A 224 15.80 -18.38 3.78
CA LEU A 224 14.49 -19.04 3.84
C LEU A 224 14.16 -19.22 5.32
N VAL A 225 13.00 -18.72 5.74
CA VAL A 225 12.55 -18.73 7.14
C VAL A 225 11.21 -19.44 7.21
N GLU A 226 11.10 -20.41 8.11
CA GLU A 226 9.83 -20.95 8.57
C GLU A 226 9.66 -20.58 10.05
N ALA A 227 8.57 -19.91 10.39
CA ALA A 227 8.34 -19.43 11.75
C ALA A 227 6.85 -19.21 12.02
N GLN A 228 6.49 -19.14 13.31
CA GLN A 228 5.18 -18.66 13.72
C GLN A 228 5.18 -17.14 13.78
N VAL A 229 4.13 -16.51 13.25
CA VAL A 229 3.95 -15.06 13.35
C VAL A 229 3.36 -14.72 14.71
N THR A 230 4.01 -13.84 15.45
CA THR A 230 3.57 -13.43 16.79
C THR A 230 2.78 -12.13 16.76
N ASP A 231 3.09 -11.24 15.82
CA ASP A 231 2.42 -9.95 15.67
C ASP A 231 2.37 -9.49 14.21
N CYS A 232 1.27 -8.83 13.87
CA CYS A 232 0.93 -8.34 12.53
C CYS A 232 0.43 -6.89 12.55
N GLU A 233 0.68 -6.09 13.58
CA GLU A 233 0.13 -4.73 13.72
C GLU A 233 0.30 -3.91 12.43
N PHE A 234 1.48 -3.99 11.80
CA PHE A 234 1.82 -3.29 10.57
C PHE A 234 1.86 -4.19 9.33
N ALA A 235 1.22 -5.37 9.35
CA ALA A 235 1.28 -6.32 8.25
C ALA A 235 0.68 -5.81 6.92
N PHE A 236 -0.13 -4.74 6.94
CA PHE A 236 -0.75 -4.16 5.75
C PHE A 236 -0.09 -2.85 5.27
N ASP A 237 1.01 -2.48 5.90
CA ASP A 237 1.71 -1.22 5.64
C ASP A 237 2.74 -1.32 4.52
N SER A 238 3.54 -0.27 4.34
CA SER A 238 4.75 -0.28 3.53
C SER A 238 5.94 0.31 4.32
N PRO A 239 6.96 -0.49 4.66
CA PRO A 239 6.96 -1.95 4.56
C PRO A 239 5.92 -2.56 5.50
N ALA A 240 5.34 -3.68 5.08
CA ALA A 240 4.56 -4.54 5.95
C ALA A 240 5.50 -5.28 6.91
N ILE A 241 5.13 -5.36 8.19
CA ILE A 241 5.97 -5.97 9.24
C ILE A 241 5.27 -7.20 9.83
N PHE A 242 6.00 -8.32 9.88
CA PHE A 242 5.58 -9.55 10.55
C PHE A 242 6.63 -9.89 11.62
N ARG A 243 6.25 -9.89 12.89
CA ARG A 243 7.15 -10.33 13.97
C ARG A 243 7.07 -11.84 14.12
N LEU A 244 8.20 -12.47 14.38
CA LEU A 244 8.34 -13.92 14.33
C LEU A 244 8.79 -14.48 15.68
N ASP A 245 8.24 -15.64 16.03
CA ASP A 245 8.84 -16.54 17.00
C ASP A 245 9.90 -17.40 16.28
N HIS A 246 11.12 -16.88 16.23
CA HIS A 246 12.25 -17.55 15.62
C HIS A 246 13.56 -17.17 16.34
N PRO A 247 14.49 -18.12 16.53
CA PRO A 247 15.69 -17.90 17.36
C PRO A 247 16.59 -16.78 16.82
N GLU A 248 16.74 -16.67 15.50
CA GLU A 248 17.66 -15.71 14.86
C GLU A 248 16.94 -14.54 14.17
N VAL A 249 16.05 -14.84 13.21
CA VAL A 249 15.28 -13.85 12.44
C VAL A 249 14.07 -13.33 13.22
N LYS A 250 14.08 -12.08 13.66
CA LYS A 250 13.03 -11.53 14.55
C LYS A 250 11.80 -10.99 13.83
N GLU A 251 11.96 -10.57 12.58
CA GLU A 251 10.88 -10.01 11.79
C GLU A 251 11.09 -10.18 10.29
N ILE A 252 10.01 -9.99 9.54
CA ILE A 252 10.02 -9.81 8.09
C ILE A 252 9.58 -8.38 7.77
N LEU A 253 10.40 -7.66 6.99
CA LEU A 253 9.98 -6.44 6.32
C LEU A 253 9.59 -6.75 4.88
N CYS A 254 8.39 -6.34 4.50
CA CYS A 254 7.82 -6.63 3.19
C CYS A 254 7.51 -5.33 2.45
N PHE A 255 8.32 -5.00 1.44
CA PHE A 255 8.16 -3.78 0.63
C PHE A 255 7.21 -3.99 -0.56
N THR A 256 6.73 -5.20 -0.79
CA THR A 256 5.80 -5.50 -1.88
C THR A 256 4.35 -5.64 -1.39
N HIS A 257 3.44 -4.92 -2.03
CA HIS A 257 2.00 -5.08 -1.77
C HIS A 257 1.47 -6.50 -2.05
N THR A 258 2.19 -7.30 -2.84
CA THR A 258 1.83 -8.71 -3.12
C THR A 258 1.74 -9.53 -1.84
N TYR A 259 2.68 -9.33 -0.90
CA TYR A 259 2.78 -10.11 0.33
C TYR A 259 2.45 -9.29 1.59
N ALA A 260 2.01 -8.04 1.45
CA ALA A 260 1.39 -7.31 2.55
C ALA A 260 0.08 -8.01 2.98
N GLY A 261 -0.09 -8.27 4.28
CA GLY A 261 -1.27 -8.92 4.86
C GLY A 261 -1.29 -10.44 4.69
N GLN A 262 -0.14 -11.05 4.40
CA GLN A 262 -0.05 -12.46 3.99
C GLN A 262 -0.30 -13.47 5.11
N ALA A 263 -0.09 -13.09 6.36
CA ALA A 263 -0.26 -13.94 7.55
C ALA A 263 -0.95 -13.20 8.70
N LEU A 264 -1.47 -13.96 9.66
CA LEU A 264 -2.07 -13.46 10.91
C LEU A 264 -1.31 -14.00 12.13
N PRO A 265 -1.44 -13.35 13.31
CA PRO A 265 -0.84 -13.87 14.53
C PRO A 265 -1.26 -15.32 14.80
N GLY A 266 -0.29 -16.14 15.21
CA GLY A 266 -0.44 -17.57 15.45
C GLY A 266 -0.29 -18.45 14.20
N GLU A 267 -0.29 -17.90 12.98
CA GLU A 267 -0.07 -18.68 11.77
C GLU A 267 1.41 -18.99 11.56
N ARG A 268 1.69 -20.20 11.04
CA ARG A 268 3.01 -20.59 10.56
C ARG A 268 3.19 -20.13 9.13
N ILE A 269 4.34 -19.52 8.84
CA ILE A 269 4.70 -19.02 7.52
C ILE A 269 5.98 -19.66 7.00
N GLU A 270 6.12 -19.67 5.68
CA GLU A 270 7.40 -19.82 4.97
C GLU A 270 7.65 -18.52 4.20
N ALA A 271 8.85 -17.96 4.32
CA ALA A 271 9.23 -16.76 3.61
C ALA A 271 10.65 -16.85 3.07
N LYS A 272 10.85 -16.39 1.83
CA LYS A 272 12.16 -16.29 1.19
C LYS A 272 12.44 -14.86 0.78
N GLY A 273 13.65 -14.39 1.07
CA GLY A 273 14.07 -13.02 0.80
C GLY A 273 15.56 -12.82 1.08
N VAL A 274 15.94 -11.57 1.33
CA VAL A 274 17.30 -11.16 1.70
C VAL A 274 17.38 -11.02 3.21
N LEU A 275 18.35 -11.68 3.85
CA LEU A 275 18.65 -11.48 5.26
C LEU A 275 19.43 -10.17 5.44
N GLU A 276 19.02 -9.40 6.44
CA GLU A 276 19.73 -8.22 6.90
C GLU A 276 20.15 -8.38 8.36
N GLU A 277 21.38 -7.98 8.65
CA GLU A 277 21.89 -7.83 10.00
C GLU A 277 21.59 -6.41 10.50
N THR A 278 20.92 -6.33 11.65
CA THR A 278 20.60 -5.08 12.37
C THR A 278 21.24 -5.11 13.75
N ALA A 279 21.21 -4.00 14.48
CA ALA A 279 21.65 -3.95 15.88
C ALA A 279 20.85 -4.90 16.80
N ASN A 280 19.64 -5.28 16.40
CA ASN A 280 18.70 -6.09 17.19
C ASN A 280 18.65 -7.57 16.73
N GLY A 281 19.53 -7.99 15.83
CA GLY A 281 19.58 -9.33 15.25
C GLY A 281 19.24 -9.37 13.77
N LEU A 282 18.93 -10.56 13.25
CA LEU A 282 18.59 -10.74 11.85
C LEU A 282 17.12 -10.38 11.58
N ARG A 283 16.87 -9.83 10.40
CA ARG A 283 15.53 -9.73 9.80
C ARG A 283 15.55 -10.25 8.37
N LEU A 284 14.40 -10.63 7.84
CA LEU A 284 14.24 -11.00 6.44
C LEU A 284 13.54 -9.87 5.68
N VAL A 285 14.06 -9.48 4.53
CA VAL A 285 13.45 -8.49 3.65
C VAL A 285 12.89 -9.18 2.42
N VAL A 286 11.60 -8.94 2.15
CA VAL A 286 10.87 -9.42 0.97
C VAL A 286 10.42 -8.22 0.15
N GLY A 287 10.55 -8.29 -1.17
CA GLY A 287 10.32 -7.17 -2.08
C GLY A 287 11.56 -6.30 -2.30
N THR A 288 12.76 -6.90 -2.32
CA THR A 288 14.01 -6.15 -2.62
C THR A 288 14.11 -5.74 -4.09
N THR A 289 13.27 -6.33 -4.95
CA THR A 289 13.06 -5.91 -6.34
C THR A 289 11.62 -5.49 -6.55
N ARG A 290 11.36 -4.67 -7.58
CA ARG A 290 10.02 -4.15 -7.91
C ARG A 290 8.94 -5.24 -8.09
N GLU A 291 9.33 -6.40 -8.61
CA GLU A 291 8.44 -7.56 -8.81
C GLU A 291 8.66 -8.66 -7.75
N ALA A 292 9.50 -8.43 -6.72
CA ALA A 292 9.86 -9.43 -5.71
C ALA A 292 10.32 -10.78 -6.29
N ARG A 293 11.12 -10.73 -7.37
CA ARG A 293 11.55 -11.94 -8.10
C ARG A 293 12.37 -12.87 -7.20
N GLY A 294 11.97 -14.13 -7.14
CA GLY A 294 12.58 -15.16 -6.30
C GLY A 294 12.31 -15.01 -4.80
N GLU A 295 11.38 -14.15 -4.41
CA GLU A 295 11.03 -13.84 -3.01
C GLU A 295 9.54 -14.06 -2.75
N TRP A 296 9.18 -14.51 -1.55
CA TRP A 296 7.78 -14.77 -1.19
C TRP A 296 7.52 -14.76 0.30
N ILE A 297 6.24 -14.62 0.66
CA ILE A 297 5.70 -15.00 1.97
C ILE A 297 4.47 -15.88 1.70
N ARG A 298 4.35 -16.98 2.45
CA ARG A 298 3.26 -17.95 2.34
C ARG A 298 2.79 -18.32 3.74
N SER A 299 1.49 -18.34 3.98
CA SER A 299 0.94 -18.85 5.26
C SER A 299 0.67 -20.33 5.10
N LEU A 300 1.58 -21.16 5.64
CA LEU A 300 1.44 -22.62 5.63
C LEU A 300 0.16 -23.04 6.34
N SER A 301 -0.16 -22.39 7.46
CA SER A 301 -1.41 -22.66 8.20
C SER A 301 -2.67 -22.37 7.37
N LEU A 302 -2.67 -21.33 6.53
CA LEU A 302 -3.81 -21.05 5.65
C LEU A 302 -3.94 -22.11 4.55
N LEU A 303 -2.81 -22.51 3.96
CA LEU A 303 -2.77 -23.52 2.91
C LEU A 303 -3.25 -24.88 3.42
N GLU A 304 -2.76 -25.30 4.58
CA GLU A 304 -3.18 -26.55 5.25
C GLU A 304 -4.70 -26.56 5.51
N LYS A 305 -5.25 -25.47 6.04
CA LYS A 305 -6.70 -25.32 6.28
C LYS A 305 -7.51 -25.40 4.98
N ALA A 306 -7.01 -24.82 3.89
CA ALA A 306 -7.70 -24.86 2.60
C ALA A 306 -7.69 -26.26 2.00
N THR A 307 -6.59 -27.00 2.12
CA THR A 307 -6.50 -28.40 1.69
C THR A 307 -7.43 -29.30 2.51
N GLN A 308 -7.49 -29.13 3.83
CA GLN A 308 -8.40 -29.91 4.69
C GLN A 308 -9.87 -29.70 4.36
N LYS A 309 -10.28 -28.50 3.93
CA LYS A 309 -11.68 -28.22 3.52
C LYS A 309 -12.07 -28.87 2.19
N ARG A 310 -11.11 -29.36 1.40
CA ARG A 310 -11.33 -30.01 0.11
C ARG A 310 -11.38 -31.53 0.20
N LEU A 311 -10.90 -32.08 1.32
CA LEU A 311 -11.00 -33.49 1.69
C LEU A 311 -12.33 -33.74 2.40
#